data_AF-A0A3E0TNJ7-F1
#
_entry.id   AF-A0A3E0TNJ7-F1
#
_cell.length_a   1.000
_cell.length_b   1.000
_cell.length_c   1.000
_cell.angle_alpha   90.00
_cell.angle_beta   90.00
_cell.angle_gamma   90.00
#
_symmetry.space_group_name_H-M   'P 1'
#
loop_
_entity.id
_entity.type
_entity.pdbx_description
1 polymer ?
#
loop_
_entity_poly.entity_id
_entity_poly.type
_entity_poly.pdbx_seq_one_letter_code
_entity_poly.pdbx_strand_id
1 'polypeptide(L)'
;MLISILFYVVVAVQLWLVSHHYARMAYRGLASLQASDQANTYSENNQASNKHLSNTSLGEQALAKALQRFKLSNQLVLALGVLGLSTILYREWALGIQPPNMFAALLFMAQLLPFGLMELAEKRHYQLVRQHTHQPKRSGSMTKRTLSTFVPVPLQLSALLGIFLAVAFDLNIHAQQVPLWLGFNEQAMQRSLTLIVTNALLFALVLKTIYSPKKDPHQAQLQHLNSVQFTAQSLFYLSIAMSCYFTLKSILVATSAEHLSASATACYAVIVAYASVGYRVRCKGQKDHEL
;
A
#
# COMPACT_ATOMS: atom_id res chain seq x y z
N MET A 1 -9.26 24.59 19.02
CA MET A 1 -10.04 23.55 19.72
C MET A 1 -10.77 22.63 18.74
N LEU A 2 -11.78 23.08 17.99
CA LEU A 2 -12.52 22.18 17.07
C LEU A 2 -11.63 21.53 15.99
N ILE A 3 -10.74 22.32 15.38
CA ILE A 3 -9.74 21.84 14.39
C ILE A 3 -8.83 20.77 14.99
N SER A 4 -8.35 20.99 16.21
CA SER A 4 -7.48 20.05 16.93
C SER A 4 -8.22 18.74 17.22
N ILE A 5 -9.47 18.82 17.69
CA ILE A 5 -10.33 17.65 17.91
C ILE A 5 -10.49 16.84 16.61
N LEU A 6 -10.77 17.52 15.49
CA LEU A 6 -10.87 16.87 14.19
C LEU A 6 -9.57 16.15 13.82
N PHE A 7 -8.42 16.80 14.01
CA PHE A 7 -7.11 16.18 13.77
C PHE A 7 -6.93 14.90 14.60
N TYR A 8 -7.15 14.95 15.92
CA TYR A 8 -6.98 13.78 16.78
C TYR A 8 -7.93 12.63 16.40
N VAL A 9 -9.19 12.95 16.08
CA VAL A 9 -10.16 11.94 15.64
C VAL A 9 -9.70 11.28 14.34
N VAL A 10 -9.33 12.07 13.33
CA VAL A 10 -8.91 11.53 12.03
C VAL A 10 -7.64 10.70 12.16
N VAL A 11 -6.64 11.16 12.93
CA VAL A 11 -5.39 10.41 13.15
C VAL A 11 -5.62 9.16 14.00
N ALA A 12 -6.51 9.21 15.00
CA ALA A 12 -6.86 8.02 15.78
C ALA A 12 -7.58 6.98 14.91
N VAL A 13 -8.49 7.41 14.04
CA VAL A 13 -9.17 6.54 13.07
C VAL A 13 -8.17 5.96 12.08
N GLN A 14 -7.24 6.76 11.53
CA GLN A 14 -6.14 6.27 10.69
C GLN A 14 -5.29 5.24 11.44
N LEU A 15 -4.91 5.54 12.68
CA LEU A 15 -4.09 4.67 13.52
C LEU A 15 -4.75 3.30 13.71
N TRP A 16 -6.02 3.32 14.11
CA TRP A 16 -6.81 2.13 14.32
C TRP A 16 -7.06 1.34 13.03
N LEU A 17 -7.46 1.99 11.94
CA LEU A 17 -7.74 1.33 10.66
C LEU A 17 -6.50 0.62 10.11
N VAL A 18 -5.36 1.31 10.06
CA VAL A 18 -4.14 0.76 9.44
C VAL A 18 -3.48 -0.28 10.35
N SER A 19 -3.25 0.08 11.61
CA SER A 19 -2.50 -0.79 12.52
C SER A 19 -3.36 -1.85 13.19
N HIS A 20 -4.68 -1.73 13.29
CA HIS A 20 -5.50 -2.80 13.87
C HIS A 20 -6.29 -3.55 12.80
N HIS A 21 -7.17 -2.85 12.09
CA HIS A 21 -8.12 -3.48 11.18
C HIS A 21 -7.42 -4.14 9.98
N TYR A 22 -6.65 -3.38 9.21
CA TYR A 22 -5.97 -3.90 8.02
C TYR A 22 -4.86 -4.88 8.34
N ALA A 23 -4.12 -4.67 9.43
CA ALA A 23 -3.10 -5.62 9.86
C ALA A 23 -3.71 -6.98 10.25
N ARG A 24 -4.84 -6.99 10.98
CA ARG A 24 -5.54 -8.24 11.33
C ARG A 24 -6.08 -8.96 10.09
N MET A 25 -6.61 -8.19 9.14
CA MET A 25 -7.05 -8.70 7.84
C MET A 25 -5.90 -9.34 7.06
N ALA A 26 -4.76 -8.65 6.94
CA ALA A 26 -3.58 -9.17 6.25
C ALA A 26 -3.00 -10.43 6.92
N TYR A 27 -2.96 -10.45 8.25
CA TYR A 27 -2.52 -11.61 9.02
C TYR A 27 -3.40 -12.83 8.73
N ARG A 28 -4.74 -12.68 8.79
CA ARG A 28 -5.69 -13.76 8.51
C ARG A 28 -5.52 -14.31 7.09
N GLY A 29 -5.39 -13.41 6.11
CA GLY A 29 -5.23 -13.82 4.70
C GLY A 29 -3.90 -14.51 4.38
N LEU A 30 -2.87 -14.37 5.22
CA LEU A 30 -1.63 -15.15 5.10
C LEU A 30 -1.68 -16.45 5.92
N ALA A 31 -2.30 -16.42 7.09
CA ALA A 31 -2.50 -17.61 7.90
C ALA A 31 -3.39 -18.64 7.19
N SER A 32 -4.40 -18.20 6.42
CA SER A 32 -5.22 -19.10 5.60
C SER A 32 -4.41 -19.75 4.48
N LEU A 33 -3.55 -19.01 3.78
CA LEU A 33 -2.64 -19.57 2.77
C LEU A 33 -1.73 -20.65 3.35
N GLN A 34 -1.18 -20.41 4.55
CA GLN A 34 -0.36 -21.41 5.23
C GLN A 34 -1.16 -22.69 5.56
N ALA A 35 -2.41 -22.55 5.98
CA ALA A 35 -3.28 -23.69 6.27
C ALA A 35 -3.66 -24.49 5.00
N SER A 36 -3.95 -23.80 3.90
CA SER A 36 -4.27 -24.43 2.61
C SER A 36 -3.06 -25.19 2.04
N ASP A 37 -1.86 -24.62 2.14
CA ASP A 37 -0.63 -25.29 1.67
C ASP A 37 -0.33 -26.55 2.49
N GLN A 38 -0.57 -26.52 3.81
CA GLN A 38 -0.44 -27.70 4.67
C GLN A 38 -1.44 -28.78 4.26
N ALA A 39 -2.72 -28.44 4.07
CA ALA A 39 -3.75 -29.39 3.67
C ALA A 39 -3.42 -30.10 2.35
N ASN A 40 -2.93 -29.37 1.34
CA ASN A 40 -2.53 -29.94 0.06
C ASN A 40 -1.33 -30.88 0.21
N THR A 41 -0.34 -30.50 1.02
CA THR A 41 0.86 -31.31 1.29
C THR A 41 0.52 -32.63 1.99
N TYR A 42 -0.47 -32.64 2.91
CA TYR A 42 -0.95 -33.88 3.54
C TYR A 42 -1.66 -34.82 2.56
N SER A 43 -2.40 -34.29 1.58
CA SER A 43 -3.09 -35.12 0.58
C SER A 43 -2.13 -35.83 -0.38
N GLU A 44 -1.02 -35.18 -0.79
CA GLU A 44 -0.01 -35.79 -1.67
C GLU A 44 0.92 -36.78 -0.93
N ASN A 45 1.23 -36.52 0.35
CA ASN A 45 2.11 -37.39 1.14
C ASN A 45 1.53 -38.77 1.46
N ASN A 46 0.21 -38.95 1.38
CA ASN A 46 -0.40 -40.29 1.44
C ASN A 46 -0.12 -41.15 0.19
N GLN A 47 0.49 -40.59 -0.87
CA GLN A 47 0.79 -41.31 -2.12
C GLN A 47 2.28 -41.42 -2.50
N ALA A 48 3.20 -40.59 -1.97
CA ALA A 48 4.63 -40.71 -2.33
C ALA A 48 5.64 -40.23 -1.27
N SER A 49 6.25 -41.19 -0.59
CA SER A 49 7.67 -41.24 -0.18
C SER A 49 8.29 -40.07 0.63
N ASN A 50 8.47 -40.36 1.92
CA ASN A 50 9.23 -39.76 3.04
C ASN A 50 10.47 -38.83 2.84
N LYS A 51 10.91 -38.44 1.64
CA LYS A 51 12.15 -37.66 1.45
C LYS A 51 11.97 -36.16 1.23
N HIS A 52 10.76 -35.69 0.92
CA HIS A 52 10.46 -34.26 0.70
C HIS A 52 9.98 -33.49 1.94
N LEU A 53 9.66 -34.16 3.05
CA LEU A 53 9.06 -33.54 4.24
C LEU A 53 9.97 -32.53 4.98
N SER A 54 11.30 -32.70 4.94
CA SER A 54 12.19 -31.92 5.83
C SER A 54 12.29 -30.45 5.44
N ASN A 55 12.20 -30.11 4.15
CA ASN A 55 12.51 -28.75 3.68
C ASN A 55 11.27 -27.86 3.51
N THR A 56 10.10 -28.44 3.25
CA THR A 56 8.81 -27.72 3.28
C THR A 56 8.54 -27.15 4.68
N SER A 57 8.92 -27.91 5.71
CA SER A 57 8.86 -27.45 7.10
C SER A 57 9.69 -26.18 7.35
N LEU A 58 10.78 -25.97 6.61
CA LEU A 58 11.68 -24.82 6.79
C LEU A 58 11.09 -23.53 6.21
N GLY A 59 10.42 -23.63 5.05
CA GLY A 59 9.67 -22.52 4.45
C GLY A 59 8.45 -22.12 5.27
N GLU A 60 7.73 -23.10 5.82
CA GLU A 60 6.59 -22.87 6.73
C GLU A 60 7.03 -22.24 8.06
N GLN A 61 8.10 -22.74 8.68
CA GLN A 61 8.66 -22.14 9.89
C GLN A 61 9.13 -20.71 9.66
N ALA A 62 9.74 -20.42 8.50
CA ALA A 62 10.15 -19.07 8.14
C ALA A 62 8.95 -18.12 7.99
N LEU A 63 7.86 -18.58 7.36
CA LEU A 63 6.63 -17.82 7.21
C LEU A 63 5.94 -17.58 8.56
N ALA A 64 5.83 -18.61 9.41
CA ALA A 64 5.26 -18.50 10.75
C ALA A 64 6.03 -17.49 11.63
N LYS A 65 7.38 -17.55 11.60
CA LYS A 65 8.23 -16.55 12.28
C LYS A 65 8.01 -15.14 11.72
N ALA A 66 7.85 -15.00 10.41
CA ALA A 66 7.56 -13.71 9.78
C ALA A 66 6.19 -13.16 10.19
N LEU A 67 5.16 -14.01 10.30
CA LEU A 67 3.83 -13.63 10.78
C LEU A 67 3.85 -13.18 12.25
N GLN A 68 4.61 -13.87 13.10
CA GLN A 68 4.79 -13.45 14.49
C GLN A 68 5.50 -12.10 14.59
N ARG A 69 6.56 -11.90 13.80
CA ARG A 69 7.27 -10.61 13.71
C ARG A 69 6.34 -9.51 13.19
N PHE A 70 5.54 -9.77 12.17
CA PHE A 70 4.56 -8.82 11.64
C PHE A 70 3.57 -8.38 12.72
N LYS A 71 3.00 -9.34 13.48
CA LYS A 71 2.08 -9.05 14.59
C LYS A 71 2.75 -8.16 15.64
N LEU A 72 3.97 -8.52 16.05
CA LEU A 72 4.73 -7.76 17.07
C LEU A 72 5.10 -6.36 16.57
N SER A 73 5.68 -6.23 15.37
CA SER A 73 6.01 -4.93 14.77
C SER A 73 4.79 -4.03 14.65
N ASN A 74 3.66 -4.59 14.24
CA ASN A 74 2.42 -3.83 14.11
C ASN A 74 1.83 -3.41 15.47
N GLN A 75 1.91 -4.26 16.50
CA GLN A 75 1.57 -3.89 17.88
C GLN A 75 2.48 -2.79 18.43
N LEU A 76 3.78 -2.84 18.14
CA LEU A 76 4.73 -1.79 18.51
C LEU A 76 4.38 -0.46 17.83
N VAL A 77 4.10 -0.47 16.53
CA VAL A 77 3.70 0.76 15.82
C VAL A 77 2.39 1.32 16.37
N LEU A 78 1.41 0.47 16.70
CA LEU A 78 0.17 0.91 17.33
C LEU A 78 0.44 1.58 18.69
N ALA A 79 1.25 0.94 19.55
CA ALA A 79 1.60 1.47 20.87
C ALA A 79 2.36 2.80 20.75
N LEU A 80 3.34 2.89 19.86
CA LEU A 80 4.09 4.13 19.59
C LEU A 80 3.18 5.23 19.02
N GLY A 81 2.22 4.87 18.16
CA GLY A 81 1.23 5.81 17.64
C GLY A 81 0.32 6.38 18.73
N VAL A 82 -0.19 5.54 19.63
CA VAL A 82 -1.04 5.97 20.76
C VAL A 82 -0.24 6.84 21.72
N LEU A 83 0.99 6.45 22.07
CA LEU A 83 1.89 7.25 22.91
C LEU A 83 2.22 8.58 22.26
N GLY A 84 2.55 8.59 20.96
CA GLY A 84 2.82 9.82 20.21
C GLY A 84 1.61 10.76 20.17
N LEU A 85 0.41 10.21 19.93
CA LEU A 85 -0.82 11.01 19.90
C LEU A 85 -1.16 11.57 21.30
N SER A 86 -0.97 10.77 22.35
CA SER A 86 -1.20 11.19 23.74
C SER A 86 -0.22 12.27 24.19
N THR A 87 1.06 12.17 23.81
CA THR A 87 2.07 13.18 24.14
C THR A 87 1.82 14.50 23.42
N ILE A 88 1.40 14.46 22.14
CA ILE A 88 1.02 15.67 21.39
C ILE A 88 -0.22 16.31 22.01
N LEU A 89 -1.25 15.52 22.34
CA LEU A 89 -2.46 16.02 23.01
C LEU A 89 -2.14 16.69 24.35
N TYR A 90 -1.29 16.07 25.16
CA TYR A 90 -0.84 16.65 26.43
C TYR A 90 -0.08 17.96 26.22
N ARG A 91 0.83 18.03 25.24
CA ARG A 91 1.58 19.27 24.94
C ARG A 91 0.69 20.38 24.40
N GLU A 92 -0.31 20.07 23.58
CA GLU A 92 -1.28 21.06 23.13
C GLU A 92 -2.10 21.58 24.31
N TRP A 93 -2.56 20.71 25.20
CA TRP A 93 -3.36 21.09 26.36
C TRP A 93 -2.57 21.89 27.40
N ALA A 94 -1.34 21.46 27.71
CA ALA A 94 -0.52 22.08 28.75
C ALA A 94 0.26 23.32 28.26
N LEU A 95 0.71 23.34 27.00
CA LEU A 95 1.61 24.37 26.46
C LEU A 95 0.99 25.17 25.30
N GLY A 96 -0.20 24.80 24.81
CA GLY A 96 -0.82 25.46 23.65
C GLY A 96 -0.10 25.21 22.32
N ILE A 97 0.82 24.23 22.26
CA ILE A 97 1.61 23.94 21.06
C ILE A 97 0.75 23.12 20.08
N GLN A 98 0.58 23.64 18.86
CA GLN A 98 -0.17 22.95 17.81
C GLN A 98 0.51 21.64 17.36
N PRO A 99 -0.28 20.64 16.91
CA PRO A 99 0.27 19.39 16.42
C PRO A 99 1.15 19.61 15.17
N PRO A 100 2.32 18.96 15.07
CA PRO A 100 3.18 19.14 13.92
C PRO A 100 2.57 18.53 12.66
N ASN A 101 2.55 19.29 11.56
CA ASN A 101 1.96 18.90 10.27
C ASN A 101 2.49 17.57 9.70
N MET A 102 3.74 17.22 10.02
CA MET A 102 4.39 16.01 9.52
C MET A 102 4.05 14.74 10.34
N PHE A 103 3.43 14.87 11.51
CA PHE A 103 3.19 13.73 12.40
C PHE A 103 2.35 12.64 11.74
N ALA A 104 1.24 13.01 11.11
CA ALA A 104 0.35 12.06 10.43
C ALA A 104 1.07 11.30 9.32
N ALA A 105 1.93 11.97 8.55
CA ALA A 105 2.72 11.36 7.49
C ALA A 105 3.78 10.40 8.04
N LEU A 106 4.53 10.82 9.07
CA LEU A 106 5.56 9.98 9.69
C LEU A 106 4.95 8.75 10.36
N LEU A 107 3.82 8.93 11.04
CA LEU A 107 3.05 7.83 11.62
C LEU A 107 2.61 6.87 10.51
N PHE A 108 2.03 7.38 9.42
CA PHE A 108 1.62 6.54 8.29
C PHE A 108 2.78 5.75 7.69
N MET A 109 3.94 6.38 7.47
CA MET A 109 5.13 5.69 6.97
C MET A 109 5.58 4.59 7.93
N ALA A 110 5.59 4.85 9.24
CA ALA A 110 5.89 3.84 10.25
C ALA A 110 4.87 2.68 10.23
N GLN A 111 3.59 2.97 9.98
CA GLN A 111 2.53 1.97 9.82
C GLN A 111 2.67 1.10 8.58
N LEU A 112 3.31 1.59 7.51
CA LEU A 112 3.56 0.80 6.30
C LEU A 112 4.75 -0.16 6.44
N LEU A 113 5.68 0.09 7.38
CA LEU A 113 6.87 -0.76 7.57
C LEU A 113 6.53 -2.23 7.84
N PRO A 114 5.62 -2.61 8.77
CA PRO A 114 5.23 -4.00 8.96
C PRO A 114 4.73 -4.66 7.66
N PHE A 115 3.94 -3.96 6.84
CA PHE A 115 3.44 -4.51 5.58
C PHE A 115 4.57 -4.73 4.56
N GLY A 116 5.56 -3.84 4.50
CA GLY A 116 6.75 -4.02 3.67
C GLY A 116 7.57 -5.25 4.10
N LEU A 117 7.79 -5.43 5.41
CA LEU A 117 8.48 -6.61 5.95
C LEU A 117 7.74 -7.91 5.62
N MET A 118 6.41 -7.88 5.71
CA MET A 118 5.55 -9.00 5.38
C MET A 118 5.65 -9.38 3.89
N GLU A 119 5.67 -8.40 2.98
CA GLU A 119 5.82 -8.66 1.55
C GLU A 119 7.20 -9.24 1.19
N LEU A 120 8.26 -8.78 1.86
CA LEU A 120 9.60 -9.35 1.71
C LEU A 120 9.64 -10.80 2.19
N ALA A 121 8.98 -11.11 3.30
CA ALA A 121 8.88 -12.48 3.82
C ALA A 121 8.09 -13.40 2.86
N GLU A 122 6.96 -12.94 2.35
CA GLU A 122 6.15 -13.66 1.35
C GLU A 122 6.98 -13.93 0.08
N LYS A 123 7.74 -12.96 -0.40
CA LYS A 123 8.64 -13.14 -1.56
C LYS A 123 9.71 -14.18 -1.29
N ARG A 124 10.35 -14.17 -0.12
CA ARG A 124 11.36 -15.17 0.27
C ARG A 124 10.75 -16.56 0.36
N HIS A 125 9.55 -16.68 0.94
CA HIS A 125 8.83 -17.95 1.01
C HIS A 125 8.58 -18.52 -0.39
N TYR A 126 8.05 -17.74 -1.34
CA TYR A 126 7.85 -18.20 -2.71
C TYR A 126 9.15 -18.56 -3.44
N GLN A 127 10.26 -17.87 -3.13
CA GLN A 127 11.56 -18.25 -3.69
C GLN A 127 12.01 -19.63 -3.21
N LEU A 128 11.81 -19.96 -1.92
CA LEU A 128 12.13 -21.26 -1.36
C LEU A 128 11.25 -22.36 -1.96
N VAL A 129 9.94 -22.14 -2.08
CA VAL A 129 9.02 -23.08 -2.71
C VAL A 129 9.47 -23.41 -4.15
N ARG A 130 9.81 -22.40 -4.94
CA ARG A 130 10.31 -22.60 -6.32
C ARG A 130 11.61 -23.40 -6.42
N GLN A 131 12.49 -23.29 -5.43
CA GLN A 131 13.75 -24.05 -5.43
C GLN A 131 13.51 -25.55 -5.23
N HIS A 132 12.37 -25.93 -4.65
CA HIS A 132 12.05 -27.31 -4.32
C HIS A 132 11.04 -27.93 -5.29
N THR A 133 10.21 -27.14 -5.96
CA THR A 133 9.27 -27.65 -6.95
C THR A 133 9.93 -27.86 -8.32
N HIS A 134 10.44 -29.07 -8.59
CA HIS A 134 10.84 -29.49 -9.94
C HIS A 134 9.61 -29.91 -10.75
N GLN A 135 8.88 -28.96 -11.36
CA GLN A 135 7.82 -29.30 -12.31
C GLN A 135 8.40 -29.52 -13.72
N PRO A 136 8.32 -30.74 -14.30
CA PRO A 136 8.88 -31.04 -15.62
C PRO A 136 8.05 -30.48 -16.79
N LYS A 137 6.81 -30.02 -16.55
CA LYS A 137 5.94 -29.45 -17.60
C LYS A 137 5.58 -28.00 -17.30
N ARG A 138 6.12 -27.06 -18.08
CA ARG A 138 5.67 -25.67 -18.15
C ARG A 138 4.56 -25.55 -19.20
N SER A 139 3.30 -25.46 -18.76
CA SER A 139 2.22 -25.01 -19.64
C SER A 139 2.26 -23.48 -19.74
N GLY A 140 2.68 -22.97 -20.89
CA GLY A 140 2.70 -21.55 -21.19
C GLY A 140 1.40 -21.13 -21.86
N SER A 141 0.57 -20.33 -21.18
CA SER A 141 -0.50 -19.60 -21.86
C SER A 141 0.08 -18.29 -22.42
N MET A 142 -0.04 -18.11 -23.73
CA MET A 142 0.40 -16.91 -24.45
C MET A 142 -0.74 -15.88 -24.43
N THR A 143 -0.86 -15.12 -23.34
CA THR A 143 -1.74 -13.94 -23.30
C THR A 143 -0.92 -12.68 -23.55
N LYS A 144 -1.32 -11.86 -24.54
CA LYS A 144 -0.66 -10.59 -24.82
C LYS A 144 -0.74 -9.68 -23.59
N ARG A 145 0.41 -9.29 -23.04
CA ARG A 145 0.50 -8.43 -21.86
C ARG A 145 0.58 -6.97 -22.31
N THR A 146 -0.57 -6.35 -22.48
CA THR A 146 -0.68 -4.92 -22.76
C THR A 146 -1.29 -4.19 -21.57
N LEU A 147 -0.90 -2.92 -21.35
CA LEU A 147 -1.41 -2.09 -20.25
C LEU A 147 -2.94 -2.01 -20.26
N SER A 148 -3.53 -1.84 -21.45
CA SER A 148 -4.99 -1.77 -21.67
C SER A 148 -5.73 -3.07 -21.33
N THR A 149 -5.05 -4.21 -21.31
CA THR A 149 -5.65 -5.49 -20.90
C THR A 149 -5.89 -5.53 -19.39
N PHE A 150 -5.01 -4.90 -18.61
CA PHE A 150 -5.05 -4.92 -17.15
C PHE A 150 -5.70 -3.67 -16.57
N VAL A 151 -5.58 -2.53 -17.25
CA VAL A 151 -6.08 -1.25 -16.76
C VAL A 151 -7.00 -0.66 -17.82
N PRO A 152 -8.28 -0.40 -17.51
CA PRO A 152 -9.20 0.18 -18.48
C PRO A 152 -8.69 1.56 -18.91
N VAL A 153 -8.75 1.85 -20.21
CA VAL A 153 -8.35 3.13 -20.81
C VAL A 153 -8.92 4.36 -20.09
N PRO A 154 -10.21 4.43 -19.69
CA PRO A 154 -10.71 5.59 -18.95
C PRO A 154 -9.97 5.83 -17.63
N LEU A 155 -9.53 4.78 -16.93
CA LEU A 155 -8.77 4.92 -15.69
C LEU A 155 -7.37 5.50 -15.97
N GLN A 156 -6.72 5.07 -17.05
CA GLN A 156 -5.42 5.61 -17.48
C GLN A 156 -5.52 7.10 -17.81
N LEU A 157 -6.54 7.49 -18.60
CA LEU A 157 -6.79 8.88 -18.95
C LEU A 157 -7.13 9.73 -17.72
N SER A 158 -7.91 9.20 -16.77
CA SER A 158 -8.25 9.93 -15.54
C SER A 158 -7.03 10.20 -14.65
N ALA A 159 -6.07 9.26 -14.57
CA ALA A 159 -4.82 9.47 -13.84
C ALA A 159 -3.94 10.52 -14.53
N LEU A 160 -3.78 10.43 -15.85
CA LEU A 160 -3.03 11.41 -16.63
C LEU A 160 -3.63 12.82 -16.50
N LEU A 161 -4.95 12.93 -16.66
CA LEU A 161 -5.69 14.18 -16.51
C LEU A 161 -5.55 14.72 -15.09
N GLY A 162 -5.64 13.86 -14.06
CA GLY A 162 -5.45 14.25 -12.66
C GLY A 162 -4.08 14.88 -12.41
N ILE A 163 -3.01 14.29 -12.96
CA ILE A 163 -1.65 14.85 -12.86
C ILE A 163 -1.59 16.21 -13.56
N PHE A 164 -2.09 16.30 -14.79
CA PHE A 164 -2.08 17.54 -15.57
C PHE A 164 -2.84 18.66 -14.86
N LEU A 165 -4.07 18.38 -14.39
CA LEU A 165 -4.90 19.34 -13.67
C LEU A 165 -4.24 19.77 -12.36
N ALA A 166 -3.64 18.86 -11.60
CA ALA A 166 -2.97 19.22 -10.35
C ALA A 166 -1.79 20.17 -10.59
N VAL A 167 -0.96 19.92 -11.60
CA VAL A 167 0.17 20.81 -11.97
C VAL A 167 -0.34 22.16 -12.49
N ALA A 168 -1.31 22.15 -13.41
CA ALA A 168 -1.88 23.38 -13.97
C ALA A 168 -2.54 24.25 -12.89
N PHE A 169 -3.22 23.62 -11.95
CA PHE A 169 -3.85 24.30 -10.82
C PHE A 169 -2.81 24.90 -9.86
N ASP A 170 -1.76 24.15 -9.51
CA ASP A 170 -0.69 24.63 -8.65
C ASP A 170 0.04 25.84 -9.27
N LEU A 171 0.26 25.79 -10.59
CA LEU A 171 0.78 26.91 -11.37
C LEU A 171 -0.14 28.13 -11.33
N ASN A 172 -1.44 27.95 -11.55
CA ASN A 172 -2.39 29.06 -11.60
C ASN A 172 -2.48 29.80 -10.26
N ILE A 173 -2.54 29.07 -9.14
CA ILE A 173 -2.62 29.66 -7.80
C ILE A 173 -1.38 30.47 -7.44
N HIS A 174 -0.19 30.00 -7.81
CA HIS A 174 1.07 30.63 -7.41
C HIS A 174 1.64 31.58 -8.48
N ALA A 175 0.94 31.79 -9.60
CA ALA A 175 1.39 32.62 -10.71
C ALA A 175 1.62 34.11 -10.33
N GLN A 176 0.98 34.60 -9.27
CA GLN A 176 1.14 35.98 -8.80
C GLN A 176 2.32 36.18 -7.83
N GLN A 177 2.97 35.09 -7.40
CA GLN A 177 4.13 35.15 -6.51
C GLN A 177 5.42 35.32 -7.32
N VAL A 178 6.49 35.84 -6.69
CA VAL A 178 7.76 36.16 -7.36
C VAL A 178 8.26 34.94 -8.15
N PRO A 179 8.29 35.01 -9.49
CA PRO A 179 8.61 33.85 -10.31
C PRO A 179 10.12 33.60 -10.30
N LEU A 180 10.53 32.38 -9.94
CA LEU A 180 11.93 31.94 -10.03
C LEU A 180 12.28 31.53 -11.47
N TRP A 181 11.43 30.71 -12.09
CA TRP A 181 11.62 30.23 -13.47
C TRP A 181 10.28 29.83 -14.09
N LEU A 182 9.96 30.31 -15.32
CA LEU A 182 8.73 29.96 -16.05
C LEU A 182 7.40 30.16 -15.27
N GLY A 183 7.38 31.05 -14.28
CA GLY A 183 6.19 31.27 -13.42
C GLY A 183 6.07 30.32 -12.23
N PHE A 184 7.04 29.43 -12.00
CA PHE A 184 7.08 28.61 -10.79
C PHE A 184 7.68 29.38 -9.60
N ASN A 185 6.97 29.32 -8.47
CA ASN A 185 7.56 29.53 -7.15
C ASN A 185 8.31 28.25 -6.71
N GLU A 186 9.34 28.36 -5.86
CA GLU A 186 10.13 27.26 -5.30
C GLU A 186 9.23 26.14 -4.73
N GLN A 187 8.22 26.51 -3.95
CA GLN A 187 7.30 25.55 -3.35
C GLN A 187 6.43 24.82 -4.40
N ALA A 188 5.93 25.55 -5.38
CA ALA A 188 5.11 24.97 -6.46
C ALA A 188 5.94 24.04 -7.36
N MET A 189 7.19 24.43 -7.63
CA MET A 189 8.15 23.59 -8.35
C MET A 189 8.43 22.30 -7.60
N GLN A 190 8.71 22.38 -6.29
CA GLN A 190 8.99 21.19 -5.48
C GLN A 190 7.77 20.24 -5.43
N ARG A 191 6.55 20.77 -5.27
CA ARG A 191 5.32 19.96 -5.25
C ARG A 191 5.07 19.30 -6.61
N SER A 192 5.15 20.07 -7.69
CA SER A 192 4.95 19.58 -9.06
C SER A 192 5.98 18.51 -9.43
N LEU A 193 7.25 18.74 -9.11
CA LEU A 193 8.31 17.76 -9.32
C LEU A 193 8.07 16.48 -8.51
N THR A 194 7.70 16.62 -7.23
CA THR A 194 7.39 15.47 -6.37
C THR A 194 6.22 14.66 -6.93
N LEU A 195 5.16 15.33 -7.40
CA LEU A 195 4.01 14.68 -8.01
C LEU A 195 4.42 13.91 -9.29
N ILE A 196 5.19 14.53 -10.19
CA ILE A 196 5.63 13.92 -11.44
C ILE A 196 6.52 12.70 -11.17
N VAL A 197 7.55 12.85 -10.32
CA VAL A 197 8.49 11.78 -9.98
C VAL A 197 7.76 10.61 -9.31
N THR A 198 6.86 10.90 -8.37
CA THR A 198 6.13 9.84 -7.66
C THR A 198 5.17 9.09 -8.58
N ASN A 199 4.46 9.78 -9.48
CA ASN A 199 3.60 9.14 -10.47
C ASN A 199 4.39 8.33 -11.51
N ALA A 200 5.56 8.82 -11.94
CA ALA A 200 6.47 8.05 -12.79
C ALA A 200 6.93 6.76 -12.11
N LEU A 201 7.22 6.81 -10.80
CA LEU A 201 7.56 5.63 -10.01
C LEU A 201 6.37 4.66 -9.89
N LEU A 202 5.15 5.15 -9.65
CA LEU A 202 3.94 4.31 -9.64
C LEU A 202 3.73 3.62 -11.00
N PHE A 203 3.92 4.36 -12.09
CA PHE A 203 3.84 3.79 -13.44
C PHE A 203 4.91 2.73 -13.70
N ALA A 204 6.15 2.96 -13.27
CA ALA A 204 7.22 1.96 -13.34
C ALA A 204 6.87 0.69 -12.53
N LEU A 205 6.22 0.84 -11.36
CA LEU A 205 5.72 -0.28 -10.57
C LEU A 205 4.60 -1.04 -11.28
N VAL A 206 3.70 -0.35 -11.99
CA VAL A 206 2.67 -1.00 -12.83
C VAL A 206 3.33 -1.83 -13.92
N LEU A 207 4.28 -1.27 -14.67
CA LEU A 207 4.99 -2.00 -15.72
C LEU A 207 5.71 -3.22 -15.14
N LYS A 208 6.44 -3.04 -14.04
CA LYS A 208 7.10 -4.13 -13.33
C LYS A 208 6.12 -5.23 -12.89
N THR A 209 4.92 -4.86 -12.49
CA THR A 209 3.87 -5.81 -12.07
C THR A 209 3.32 -6.59 -13.26
N ILE A 210 3.04 -5.92 -14.38
CA ILE A 210 2.53 -6.54 -15.62
C ILE A 210 3.54 -7.53 -16.20
N TYR A 211 4.83 -7.15 -16.22
CA TYR A 211 5.90 -8.00 -16.75
C TYR A 211 6.49 -8.97 -15.71
N SER A 212 5.98 -8.98 -14.48
CA SER A 212 6.48 -9.89 -13.45
C SER A 212 6.14 -11.36 -13.80
N PRO A 213 7.06 -12.31 -13.57
CA PRO A 213 6.72 -13.73 -13.62
C PRO A 213 5.85 -14.12 -12.42
N LYS A 214 5.02 -15.17 -12.59
CA LYS A 214 4.18 -15.75 -11.52
C LYS A 214 5.00 -16.01 -10.26
N LYS A 215 4.70 -15.35 -9.13
CA LYS A 215 5.42 -15.53 -7.85
C LYS A 215 5.34 -16.98 -7.37
N ASP A 216 4.13 -17.53 -7.34
CA ASP A 216 3.82 -18.89 -6.95
C ASP A 216 3.77 -19.85 -8.17
N PRO A 217 4.54 -20.95 -8.18
CA PRO A 217 4.50 -21.93 -9.27
C PRO A 217 3.18 -22.71 -9.37
N HIS A 218 2.46 -22.90 -8.26
CA HIS A 218 1.19 -23.64 -8.23
C HIS A 218 -0.02 -22.76 -8.58
N GLN A 219 0.17 -21.44 -8.65
CA GLN A 219 -0.90 -20.51 -8.97
C GLN A 219 -1.39 -20.66 -10.42
N ALA A 220 -2.70 -20.90 -10.56
CA ALA A 220 -3.39 -20.91 -11.86
C ALA A 220 -3.13 -19.59 -12.62
N GLN A 221 -2.93 -19.67 -13.94
CA GLN A 221 -2.62 -18.51 -14.78
C GLN A 221 -3.68 -17.41 -14.66
N LEU A 222 -4.96 -17.79 -14.68
CA LEU A 222 -6.08 -16.85 -14.55
C LEU A 222 -6.00 -16.06 -13.23
N GLN A 223 -5.69 -16.75 -12.12
CA GLN A 223 -5.56 -16.09 -10.82
C GLN A 223 -4.37 -15.12 -10.76
N HIS A 224 -3.26 -15.48 -11.41
CA HIS A 224 -2.13 -14.58 -11.53
C HIS A 224 -2.49 -13.32 -12.32
N LEU A 225 -3.16 -13.47 -13.48
CA LEU A 225 -3.60 -12.34 -14.30
C LEU A 225 -4.58 -11.44 -13.56
N ASN A 226 -5.54 -12.00 -12.82
CA ASN A 226 -6.47 -11.23 -11.98
C ASN A 226 -5.72 -10.46 -10.88
N SER A 227 -4.71 -11.07 -10.25
CA SER A 227 -3.88 -10.39 -9.25
C SER A 227 -3.05 -9.25 -9.86
N VAL A 228 -2.54 -9.42 -11.08
CA VAL A 228 -1.79 -8.39 -11.81
C VAL A 228 -2.71 -7.24 -12.21
N GLN A 229 -3.88 -7.55 -12.78
CA GLN A 229 -4.93 -6.60 -13.13
C GLN A 229 -5.28 -5.73 -11.93
N PHE A 230 -5.57 -6.39 -10.82
CA PHE A 230 -5.95 -5.75 -9.58
C PHE A 230 -4.87 -4.82 -9.02
N THR A 231 -3.64 -5.30 -8.94
CA THR A 231 -2.51 -4.52 -8.43
C THR A 231 -2.25 -3.31 -9.32
N ALA A 232 -2.28 -3.49 -10.64
CA ALA A 232 -2.13 -2.39 -11.59
C ALA A 232 -3.22 -1.33 -11.43
N GLN A 233 -4.49 -1.72 -11.35
CA GLN A 233 -5.62 -0.80 -11.13
C GLN A 233 -5.48 -0.03 -9.81
N SER A 234 -5.09 -0.70 -8.72
CA SER A 234 -4.87 -0.05 -7.41
C SER A 234 -3.81 1.05 -7.47
N LEU A 235 -2.75 0.87 -8.26
CA LEU A 235 -1.69 1.88 -8.43
C LEU A 235 -2.18 3.10 -9.24
N PHE A 236 -3.09 2.91 -10.20
CA PHE A 236 -3.74 4.02 -10.89
C PHE A 236 -4.71 4.79 -9.98
N TYR A 237 -5.50 4.10 -9.15
CA TYR A 237 -6.31 4.79 -8.14
C TYR A 237 -5.46 5.56 -7.14
N LEU A 238 -4.30 5.01 -6.75
CA LEU A 238 -3.34 5.69 -5.89
C LEU A 238 -2.77 6.96 -6.55
N SER A 239 -2.47 6.89 -7.85
CA SER A 239 -2.03 8.04 -8.66
C SER A 239 -3.09 9.16 -8.65
N ILE A 240 -4.36 8.82 -8.90
CA ILE A 240 -5.47 9.79 -8.87
C ILE A 240 -5.62 10.41 -7.47
N ALA A 241 -5.62 9.56 -6.43
CA ALA A 241 -5.74 10.03 -5.04
C ALA A 241 -4.59 10.97 -4.65
N MET A 242 -3.37 10.69 -5.13
CA MET A 242 -2.21 11.54 -4.90
C MET A 242 -2.37 12.90 -5.58
N SER A 243 -2.81 12.93 -6.83
CA SER A 243 -3.10 14.18 -7.54
C SER A 243 -4.16 15.01 -6.82
N CYS A 244 -5.27 14.39 -6.38
CA CYS A 244 -6.29 15.07 -5.57
C CYS A 244 -5.73 15.62 -4.25
N TYR A 245 -4.85 14.87 -3.58
CA TYR A 245 -4.23 15.30 -2.34
C TYR A 245 -3.31 16.51 -2.54
N PHE A 246 -2.48 16.52 -3.59
CA PHE A 246 -1.63 17.67 -3.88
C PHE A 246 -2.45 18.92 -4.24
N THR A 247 -3.51 18.76 -5.06
CA THR A 247 -4.45 19.85 -5.34
C THR A 247 -5.08 20.39 -4.05
N LEU A 248 -5.54 19.51 -3.15
CA LEU A 248 -6.11 19.90 -1.86
C LEU A 248 -5.08 20.66 -1.00
N LYS A 249 -3.81 20.22 -0.97
CA LYS A 249 -2.75 20.94 -0.24
C LYS A 249 -2.54 22.33 -0.82
N SER A 250 -2.55 22.49 -2.14
CA SER A 250 -2.44 23.82 -2.78
C SER A 250 -3.65 24.72 -2.46
N ILE A 251 -4.87 24.18 -2.39
CA ILE A 251 -6.06 24.92 -1.92
C ILE A 251 -5.88 25.38 -0.47
N LEU A 252 -5.41 24.49 0.42
CA LEU A 252 -5.23 24.83 1.83
C LEU A 252 -4.19 25.93 2.03
N VAL A 253 -3.11 25.94 1.23
CA VAL A 253 -2.12 27.02 1.24
C VAL A 253 -2.74 28.32 0.72
N ALA A 254 -3.43 28.28 -0.42
CA ALA A 254 -4.07 29.47 -1.01
C ALA A 254 -5.12 30.13 -0.10
N THR A 255 -5.82 29.32 0.70
CA THR A 255 -6.85 29.77 1.64
C THR A 255 -6.32 30.06 3.04
N SER A 256 -5.00 29.96 3.27
CA SER A 256 -4.37 30.09 4.60
C SER A 256 -4.92 29.11 5.65
N ALA A 257 -5.49 27.98 5.20
CA ALA A 257 -6.06 26.92 6.03
C ALA A 257 -5.04 25.81 6.33
N GLU A 258 -3.77 26.17 6.51
CA GLU A 258 -2.65 25.23 6.69
C GLU A 258 -2.79 24.36 7.96
N HIS A 259 -3.55 24.82 8.95
CA HIS A 259 -3.89 24.06 10.15
C HIS A 259 -4.70 22.79 9.86
N LEU A 260 -5.44 22.72 8.74
CA LEU A 260 -6.14 21.50 8.29
C LEU A 260 -5.22 20.53 7.53
N SER A 261 -3.99 20.95 7.23
CA SER A 261 -3.11 20.20 6.35
C SER A 261 -2.70 18.85 6.94
N ALA A 262 -2.61 18.74 8.26
CA ALA A 262 -2.32 17.50 8.98
C ALA A 262 -3.51 16.52 8.89
N SER A 263 -4.73 17.01 9.08
CA SER A 263 -5.97 16.22 8.94
C SER A 263 -6.18 15.74 7.50
N ALA A 264 -5.89 16.59 6.52
CA ALA A 264 -5.93 16.22 5.10
C ALA A 264 -4.92 15.12 4.78
N THR A 265 -3.69 15.19 5.31
CA THR A 265 -2.68 14.14 5.18
C THR A 265 -3.12 12.83 5.82
N ALA A 266 -3.77 12.88 6.97
CA ALA A 266 -4.30 11.68 7.64
C ALA A 266 -5.45 11.03 6.87
N CYS A 267 -6.36 11.83 6.31
CA CYS A 267 -7.42 11.36 5.43
C CYS A 267 -6.85 10.68 4.17
N TYR A 268 -5.87 11.33 3.54
CA TYR A 268 -5.15 10.75 2.39
C TYR A 268 -4.52 9.40 2.76
N ALA A 269 -3.83 9.30 3.91
CA ALA A 269 -3.25 8.05 4.39
C ALA A 269 -4.27 6.91 4.54
N VAL A 270 -5.48 7.21 5.02
CA VAL A 270 -6.58 6.21 5.09
C VAL A 270 -7.01 5.74 3.70
N ILE A 271 -7.15 6.65 2.74
CA ILE A 271 -7.49 6.32 1.35
C ILE A 271 -6.41 5.43 0.73
N VAL A 272 -5.13 5.79 0.91
CA VAL A 272 -4.00 4.99 0.44
C VAL A 272 -4.00 3.60 1.07
N ALA A 273 -4.21 3.50 2.39
CA ALA A 273 -4.25 2.22 3.08
C ALA A 273 -5.41 1.33 2.60
N TYR A 274 -6.58 1.93 2.35
CA TYR A 274 -7.74 1.22 1.79
C TYR A 274 -7.43 0.68 0.38
N ALA A 275 -6.90 1.53 -0.50
CA ALA A 275 -6.59 1.17 -1.88
C ALA A 275 -5.47 0.12 -1.98
N SER A 276 -4.45 0.21 -1.12
CA SER A 276 -3.30 -0.70 -1.14
C SER A 276 -3.54 -2.01 -0.38
N VAL A 277 -3.88 -1.93 0.92
CA VAL A 277 -3.99 -3.10 1.80
C VAL A 277 -5.40 -3.67 1.80
N GLY A 278 -6.41 -2.81 1.97
CA GLY A 278 -7.81 -3.21 2.08
C GLY A 278 -8.28 -3.97 0.84
N TYR A 279 -7.93 -3.45 -0.34
CA TYR A 279 -8.25 -4.08 -1.61
C TYR A 279 -7.53 -5.46 -1.70
N ARG A 280 -6.21 -5.54 -1.46
CA ARG A 280 -5.42 -6.78 -1.62
C ARG A 280 -5.92 -7.95 -0.75
N VAL A 281 -6.40 -7.67 0.46
CA VAL A 281 -6.88 -8.73 1.35
C VAL A 281 -8.23 -9.31 0.89
N ARG A 282 -9.14 -8.48 0.37
CA ARG A 282 -10.46 -8.95 -0.11
C ARG A 282 -10.33 -9.98 -1.24
N CYS A 283 -9.40 -9.76 -2.17
CA CYS A 283 -9.14 -10.72 -3.26
C CYS A 283 -8.55 -12.06 -2.79
N LYS A 284 -7.88 -12.09 -1.63
CA LYS A 284 -7.41 -13.37 -1.05
C LYS A 284 -8.54 -14.11 -0.34
N GLY A 285 -9.42 -13.41 0.40
CA GLY A 285 -10.49 -14.04 1.18
C GLY A 285 -11.70 -14.53 0.38
N GLN A 286 -11.99 -13.97 -0.80
CA GLN A 286 -13.13 -14.41 -1.61
C GLN A 286 -12.97 -15.82 -2.19
N LYS A 287 -11.76 -16.39 -2.15
CA LYS A 287 -11.46 -17.74 -2.65
C LYS A 287 -11.91 -18.87 -1.72
N ASP A 288 -12.09 -18.59 -0.43
CA ASP A 288 -12.42 -19.62 0.56
C ASP A 288 -13.92 -20.01 0.55
N HIS A 289 -14.73 -19.34 -0.29
CA HIS A 289 -16.18 -19.57 -0.38
C HIS A 289 -16.65 -20.14 -1.74
N GLU A 290 -15.76 -20.27 -2.73
CA GLU A 290 -16.09 -20.79 -4.07
C GLU A 290 -15.48 -22.19 -4.35
N LEU A 291 -14.87 -22.81 -3.33
CA LEU A 291 -14.41 -24.21 -3.33
C LEU A 291 -15.28 -25.02 -2.35
#